data_AF-A0AAW6H4B7-F1
#
_entry.id   AF-A0AAW6H4B7-F1
#
_cell.length_a   1.000
_cell.length_b   1.000
_cell.length_c   1.000
_cell.angle_alpha   90.00
_cell.angle_beta   90.00
_cell.angle_gamma   90.00
#
_symmetry.space_group_name_H-M   'P 1'
#
loop_
_entity.id
_entity.type
_entity.pdbx_description
1 polymer ?
#
loop_
_entity_poly.entity_id
_entity_poly.type
_entity_poly.pdbx_seq_one_letter_code
_entity_poly.pdbx_strand_id
1 'polypeptide(L)'
;LGFSDHTPWKYRTDYVADMRMLPEELPGYVESLKTLRKKYHDRIDIRIGLECEYFPQYIHWLKEQIKKYQLDYIIFGNHHYHTDEKFPYFGHHTNSRDMLDLYEESAIEGMESGLFSCLAHPDLFMRSYPKFDHHCTTISRHICRTAARLNVPLEYNIGYVAYNEAHGLSTYPCPEFWRIAANEGCTAIIGLDAHDNKDLETPMYYDRAVRELKELKIERIDELRMLI
;
A
#
# COMPACT_ATOMS: atom_id res chain seq x y z
N LEU A 1 8.12 -2.56 13.80
CA LEU A 1 8.28 -1.49 12.79
C LEU A 1 8.63 -2.14 11.46
N GLY A 2 7.79 -1.98 10.45
CA GLY A 2 8.06 -2.46 9.10
C GLY A 2 8.56 -1.32 8.22
N PHE A 3 9.68 -1.55 7.52
CA PHE A 3 10.10 -0.69 6.41
C PHE A 3 9.59 -1.30 5.11
N SER A 4 9.02 -0.48 4.24
CA SER A 4 8.41 -0.87 2.97
C SER A 4 8.66 0.19 1.90
N ASP A 5 9.92 0.55 1.68
CA ASP A 5 10.29 1.52 0.64
C ASP A 5 9.85 1.03 -0.76
N HIS A 6 9.73 1.96 -1.70
CA HIS A 6 9.27 1.63 -3.05
C HIS A 6 10.23 0.65 -3.73
N THR A 7 9.66 -0.42 -4.27
CA THR A 7 10.39 -1.51 -4.93
C THR A 7 11.11 -0.99 -6.17
N PRO A 8 12.43 -1.17 -6.32
CA PRO A 8 13.09 -0.94 -7.60
C PRO A 8 12.59 -1.95 -8.63
N TRP A 9 12.54 -1.58 -9.91
CA TRP A 9 12.19 -2.51 -10.98
C TRP A 9 13.32 -2.59 -12.01
N LYS A 10 13.68 -3.82 -12.40
CA LYS A 10 14.60 -4.04 -13.50
C LYS A 10 13.83 -4.03 -14.82
N TYR A 11 13.54 -2.84 -15.31
CA TYR A 11 12.86 -2.63 -16.59
C TYR A 11 13.65 -3.24 -17.75
N ARG A 12 12.93 -3.58 -18.83
CA ARG A 12 13.54 -4.01 -20.11
C ARG A 12 13.91 -2.83 -21.01
N THR A 13 13.53 -1.62 -20.61
CA THR A 13 13.80 -0.36 -21.30
C THR A 13 14.78 0.48 -20.47
N ASP A 14 15.17 1.64 -21.00
CA ASP A 14 15.99 2.62 -20.29
C ASP A 14 15.14 3.54 -19.38
N TYR A 15 13.88 3.18 -19.10
CA TYR A 15 13.01 3.92 -18.21
C TYR A 15 13.56 3.92 -16.78
N VAL A 16 13.53 5.09 -16.14
CA VAL A 16 13.91 5.28 -14.75
C VAL A 16 12.78 6.02 -14.06
N ALA A 17 12.18 5.35 -13.07
CA ALA A 17 11.19 5.92 -12.18
C ALA A 17 11.86 6.91 -11.20
N ASP A 18 11.18 8.02 -10.89
CA ASP A 18 11.70 9.11 -10.05
C ASP A 18 11.35 8.98 -8.56
N MET A 19 10.47 8.05 -8.20
CA MET A 19 9.95 7.85 -6.84
C MET A 19 10.56 6.66 -6.10
N ARG A 20 11.47 5.89 -6.69
CA ARG A 20 12.00 4.64 -6.12
C ARG A 20 13.52 4.56 -6.24
N MET A 21 14.15 3.73 -5.40
CA MET A 21 15.58 3.43 -5.53
C MET A 21 15.90 2.72 -6.85
N LEU A 22 17.17 2.74 -7.27
CA LEU A 22 17.65 1.91 -8.38
C LEU A 22 17.83 0.45 -7.94
N PRO A 23 17.74 -0.54 -8.86
CA PRO A 23 18.01 -1.95 -8.54
C PRO A 23 19.37 -2.20 -7.87
N GLU A 24 20.39 -1.40 -8.21
CA GLU A 24 21.74 -1.48 -7.66
C GLU A 24 21.83 -0.97 -6.21
N GLU A 25 20.85 -0.19 -5.75
CA GLU A 25 20.78 0.38 -4.40
C GLU A 25 20.05 -0.53 -3.40
N LEU A 26 19.22 -1.46 -3.89
CA LEU A 26 18.52 -2.46 -3.06
C LEU A 26 19.42 -3.24 -2.08
N PRO A 27 20.62 -3.71 -2.46
CA PRO A 27 21.55 -4.31 -1.50
C PRO A 27 21.87 -3.37 -0.32
N GLY A 28 22.08 -2.08 -0.59
CA GLY A 28 22.41 -1.07 0.42
C GLY A 28 21.24 -0.82 1.39
N TYR A 29 20.02 -0.75 0.85
CA TYR A 29 18.79 -0.68 1.65
C TYR A 29 18.67 -1.87 2.62
N VAL A 30 18.80 -3.09 2.10
CA VAL A 30 18.66 -4.32 2.90
C VAL A 30 19.76 -4.43 3.96
N GLU A 31 21.02 -4.18 3.62
CA GLU A 31 22.13 -4.30 4.57
C GLU A 31 22.08 -3.21 5.66
N SER A 32 21.59 -2.01 5.33
CA SER A 32 21.34 -0.95 6.32
C SER A 32 20.29 -1.40 7.33
N LEU A 33 19.16 -1.93 6.87
CA LEU A 33 18.09 -2.40 7.76
C LEU A 33 18.49 -3.64 8.57
N LYS A 34 19.27 -4.57 8.00
CA LYS A 34 19.84 -5.70 8.77
C LYS A 34 20.77 -5.21 9.88
N THR A 35 21.59 -4.21 9.60
CA THR A 35 22.49 -3.60 10.58
C THR A 35 21.70 -2.94 11.71
N LEU A 36 20.66 -2.18 11.37
CA LEU A 36 19.76 -1.54 12.35
C LEU A 36 19.00 -2.58 13.18
N ARG A 37 18.46 -3.62 12.54
CA ARG A 37 17.80 -4.76 13.19
C ARG A 37 18.70 -5.41 14.23
N LYS A 38 19.98 -5.66 13.90
CA LYS A 38 20.97 -6.18 14.86
C LYS A 38 21.25 -5.19 16.00
N LYS A 39 21.45 -3.92 15.66
CA LYS A 39 21.80 -2.86 16.62
C LYS A 39 20.71 -2.64 17.67
N TYR A 40 19.44 -2.76 17.29
CA TYR A 40 18.29 -2.45 18.14
C TYR A 40 17.42 -3.66 18.50
N HIS A 41 17.92 -4.89 18.33
CA HIS A 41 17.17 -6.14 18.54
C HIS A 41 16.53 -6.27 19.93
N ASP A 42 17.08 -5.60 20.94
CA ASP A 42 16.61 -5.57 22.33
C ASP A 42 15.58 -4.47 22.61
N ARG A 43 15.28 -3.61 21.63
CA ARG A 43 14.42 -2.42 21.80
C ARG A 43 13.27 -2.36 20.81
N ILE A 44 13.53 -2.66 19.54
CA ILE A 44 12.53 -2.60 18.47
C ILE A 44 12.71 -3.78 17.53
N ASP A 45 11.58 -4.38 17.15
CA ASP A 45 11.55 -5.37 16.08
C ASP A 45 11.45 -4.66 14.73
N ILE A 46 12.44 -4.89 13.86
CA ILE A 46 12.55 -4.28 12.52
C ILE A 46 12.25 -5.36 11.49
N ARG A 47 11.24 -5.12 10.67
CA ARG A 47 10.88 -5.95 9.51
C ARG A 47 11.31 -5.25 8.23
N ILE A 48 11.90 -6.02 7.31
CA ILE A 48 12.45 -5.56 6.05
C ILE A 48 11.52 -6.01 4.94
N GLY A 49 10.77 -5.07 4.37
CA GLY A 49 9.90 -5.32 3.24
C GLY A 49 10.07 -4.26 2.16
N LEU A 50 9.15 -4.31 1.20
CA LEU A 50 9.03 -3.33 0.12
C LEU A 50 7.56 -3.05 -0.16
N GLU A 51 7.25 -1.84 -0.62
CA GLU A 51 6.00 -1.54 -1.30
C GLU A 51 6.17 -1.82 -2.80
N CYS A 52 5.36 -2.73 -3.32
CA CYS A 52 5.47 -3.26 -4.67
C CYS A 52 4.19 -2.97 -5.46
N GLU A 53 4.33 -2.67 -6.74
CA GLU A 53 3.23 -2.75 -7.69
C GLU A 53 3.03 -4.17 -8.24
N TYR A 54 1.85 -4.43 -8.79
CA TYR A 54 1.59 -5.63 -9.58
C TYR A 54 1.97 -5.38 -11.05
N PHE A 55 3.22 -5.66 -11.40
CA PHE A 55 3.71 -5.60 -12.77
C PHE A 55 3.94 -7.01 -13.34
N PRO A 56 2.95 -7.61 -14.06
CA PRO A 56 3.00 -9.02 -14.50
C PRO A 56 4.31 -9.43 -15.18
N GLN A 57 4.87 -8.54 -16.01
CA GLN A 57 6.10 -8.80 -16.76
C GLN A 57 7.37 -8.87 -15.90
N TYR A 58 7.33 -8.27 -14.70
CA TYR A 58 8.47 -8.12 -13.80
C TYR A 58 8.34 -8.94 -12.50
N ILE A 59 7.20 -9.60 -12.26
CA ILE A 59 6.96 -10.45 -11.08
C ILE A 59 8.03 -11.52 -10.87
N HIS A 60 8.57 -12.11 -11.94
CA HIS A 60 9.64 -13.12 -11.82
C HIS A 60 10.88 -12.52 -11.13
N TRP A 61 11.29 -11.32 -11.56
CA TRP A 61 12.44 -10.64 -10.98
C TRP A 61 12.19 -10.25 -9.52
N LEU A 62 10.97 -9.79 -9.19
CA LEU A 62 10.58 -9.50 -7.80
C LEU A 62 10.71 -10.74 -6.91
N LYS A 63 10.21 -11.90 -7.36
CA LYS A 63 10.34 -13.18 -6.61
C LYS A 63 11.79 -13.58 -6.37
N GLU A 64 12.67 -13.34 -7.33
CA GLU A 64 14.11 -13.56 -7.16
C GLU A 64 14.70 -12.65 -6.09
N GLN A 65 14.32 -11.36 -6.06
CA GLN A 65 14.82 -10.42 -5.05
C GLN A 65 14.31 -10.75 -3.65
N ILE A 66 13.02 -11.09 -3.51
CA ILE A 66 12.42 -11.53 -2.24
C ILE A 66 13.25 -12.68 -1.65
N LYS A 67 13.52 -13.71 -2.47
CA LYS A 67 14.29 -14.89 -2.04
C LYS A 67 15.75 -14.55 -1.73
N LYS A 68 16.39 -13.75 -2.60
CA LYS A 68 17.81 -13.39 -2.46
C LYS A 68 18.08 -12.58 -1.19
N TYR A 69 17.21 -11.63 -0.88
CA TYR A 69 17.39 -10.72 0.26
C TYR A 69 16.68 -11.16 1.53
N GLN A 70 15.87 -12.21 1.46
CA GLN A 70 15.06 -12.71 2.57
C GLN A 70 14.17 -11.61 3.14
N LEU A 71 13.38 -10.98 2.25
CA LEU A 71 12.41 -9.96 2.66
C LEU A 71 11.34 -10.61 3.55
N ASP A 72 11.00 -9.92 4.64
CA ASP A 72 10.04 -10.39 5.64
C ASP A 72 8.60 -10.33 5.07
N TYR A 73 8.28 -9.27 4.33
CA TYR A 73 6.96 -9.03 3.74
C TYR A 73 7.05 -8.13 2.49
N ILE A 74 5.99 -8.11 1.68
CA ILE A 74 5.78 -7.10 0.63
C ILE A 74 4.34 -6.61 0.68
N ILE A 75 4.11 -5.31 0.47
CA ILE A 75 2.77 -4.72 0.43
C ILE A 75 2.44 -4.29 -1.00
N PHE A 76 1.16 -4.35 -1.37
CA PHE A 76 0.72 -4.01 -2.72
C PHE A 76 0.34 -2.53 -2.81
N GLY A 77 1.23 -1.70 -3.35
CA GLY A 77 0.90 -0.34 -3.78
C GLY A 77 0.24 -0.36 -5.14
N ASN A 78 -1.09 -0.21 -5.21
CA ASN A 78 -1.81 -0.18 -6.49
C ASN A 78 -1.68 1.20 -7.16
N HIS A 79 -0.48 1.49 -7.68
CA HIS A 79 -0.09 2.81 -8.19
C HIS A 79 -0.26 2.99 -9.70
N HIS A 80 -0.10 1.91 -10.46
CA HIS A 80 -0.13 1.91 -11.92
C HIS A 80 -0.76 0.63 -12.45
N TYR A 81 -1.40 0.70 -13.61
CA TYR A 81 -1.92 -0.47 -14.31
C TYR A 81 -0.78 -1.21 -15.01
N HIS A 82 -0.34 -2.35 -14.45
CA HIS A 82 0.65 -3.31 -14.99
C HIS A 82 2.09 -2.81 -15.27
N THR A 83 2.32 -1.52 -15.45
CA THR A 83 3.66 -0.89 -15.56
C THR A 83 3.55 0.63 -15.49
N ASP A 84 4.52 1.27 -14.84
CA ASP A 84 4.71 2.72 -14.81
C ASP A 84 5.45 3.26 -16.05
N GLU A 85 5.96 2.38 -16.93
CA GLU A 85 6.55 2.78 -18.22
C GLU A 85 5.50 3.35 -19.21
N LYS A 86 4.22 3.07 -18.98
CA LYS A 86 3.13 3.36 -19.93
C LYS A 86 1.90 3.97 -19.29
N PHE A 87 1.58 3.59 -18.06
CA PHE A 87 0.34 4.00 -17.41
C PHE A 87 0.61 5.08 -16.36
N PRO A 88 -0.23 6.12 -16.32
CA PRO A 88 -0.03 7.21 -15.38
C PRO A 88 -0.32 6.74 -13.95
N TYR A 89 0.25 7.47 -12.98
CA TYR A 89 0.02 7.22 -11.57
C TYR A 89 -1.43 7.46 -11.18
N PHE A 90 -2.09 6.45 -10.61
CA PHE A 90 -3.51 6.49 -10.24
C PHE A 90 -3.85 7.61 -9.25
N GLY A 91 -2.99 7.90 -8.27
CA GLY A 91 -3.25 8.93 -7.26
C GLY A 91 -3.33 10.37 -7.82
N HIS A 92 -2.92 10.59 -9.08
CA HIS A 92 -3.06 11.90 -9.75
C HIS A 92 -3.91 11.85 -11.03
N HIS A 93 -4.15 10.66 -11.59
CA HIS A 93 -4.72 10.50 -12.92
C HIS A 93 -6.00 9.65 -12.96
N THR A 94 -6.53 9.23 -11.82
CA THR A 94 -7.86 8.60 -11.75
C THR A 94 -8.92 9.70 -11.74
N ASN A 95 -9.24 10.26 -12.91
CA ASN A 95 -10.22 11.35 -13.09
C ASN A 95 -11.39 10.98 -14.02
N SER A 96 -11.42 9.73 -14.51
CA SER A 96 -12.45 9.16 -15.36
C SER A 96 -12.87 7.78 -14.84
N ARG A 97 -14.03 7.28 -15.30
CA ARG A 97 -14.50 5.93 -14.99
C ARG A 97 -13.53 4.87 -15.51
N ASP A 98 -13.09 5.00 -16.74
CA ASP A 98 -12.13 4.08 -17.35
C ASP A 98 -10.84 3.95 -16.52
N MET A 99 -10.32 5.05 -15.96
CA MET A 99 -9.14 4.99 -15.08
C MET A 99 -9.44 4.33 -13.73
N LEU A 100 -10.68 4.47 -13.22
CA LEU A 100 -11.10 3.80 -12.00
C LEU A 100 -11.35 2.31 -12.23
N ASP A 101 -11.88 1.92 -13.40
CA ASP A 101 -12.01 0.53 -13.84
C ASP A 101 -10.62 -0.14 -13.93
N LEU A 102 -9.61 0.56 -14.47
CA LEU A 102 -8.23 0.05 -14.47
C LEU A 102 -7.64 -0.08 -13.06
N TYR A 103 -7.97 0.84 -12.15
CA TYR A 103 -7.58 0.75 -10.75
C TYR A 103 -8.16 -0.51 -10.10
N GLU A 104 -9.46 -0.77 -10.33
CA GLU A 104 -10.15 -1.97 -9.86
C GLU A 104 -9.50 -3.24 -10.40
N GLU A 105 -9.31 -3.32 -11.71
CA GLU A 105 -8.75 -4.49 -12.38
C GLU A 105 -7.36 -4.82 -11.81
N SER A 106 -6.48 -3.82 -11.72
CA SER A 106 -5.15 -3.98 -11.14
C SER A 106 -5.20 -4.40 -9.66
N ALA A 107 -6.11 -3.81 -8.87
CA ALA A 107 -6.27 -4.15 -7.46
C ALA A 107 -6.68 -5.63 -7.30
N ILE A 108 -7.64 -6.10 -8.09
CA ILE A 108 -8.14 -7.47 -8.04
C ILE A 108 -7.05 -8.44 -8.49
N GLU A 109 -6.42 -8.22 -9.64
CA GLU A 109 -5.37 -9.10 -10.16
C GLU A 109 -4.16 -9.19 -9.22
N GLY A 110 -3.74 -8.05 -8.65
CA GLY A 110 -2.66 -8.03 -7.68
C GLY A 110 -2.99 -8.83 -6.43
N MET A 111 -4.21 -8.69 -5.87
CA MET A 111 -4.64 -9.52 -4.75
C MET A 111 -4.73 -11.02 -5.12
N GLU A 112 -5.31 -11.34 -6.28
CA GLU A 112 -5.47 -12.72 -6.75
C GLU A 112 -4.15 -13.42 -7.08
N SER A 113 -3.08 -12.66 -7.33
CA SER A 113 -1.73 -13.21 -7.48
C SER A 113 -1.24 -13.97 -6.23
N GLY A 114 -1.79 -13.67 -5.06
CA GLY A 114 -1.41 -14.27 -3.78
C GLY A 114 -0.01 -13.90 -3.29
N LEU A 115 0.61 -12.86 -3.87
CA LEU A 115 1.98 -12.45 -3.59
C LEU A 115 2.12 -11.53 -2.37
N PHE A 116 1.14 -10.66 -2.16
CA PHE A 116 1.26 -9.52 -1.26
C PHE A 116 0.65 -9.80 0.11
N SER A 117 1.23 -9.21 1.14
CA SER A 117 0.80 -9.38 2.53
C SER A 117 -0.39 -8.49 2.90
N CYS A 118 -0.61 -7.39 2.18
CA CYS A 118 -1.78 -6.51 2.26
C CYS A 118 -1.92 -5.65 0.98
N LEU A 119 -3.08 -5.02 0.80
CA LEU A 119 -3.29 -3.95 -0.19
C LEU A 119 -3.06 -2.59 0.50
N ALA A 120 -2.03 -1.87 0.09
CA ALA A 120 -1.71 -0.53 0.57
C ALA A 120 -2.74 0.49 0.06
N HIS A 121 -3.08 1.48 0.90
CA HIS A 121 -3.98 2.61 0.59
C HIS A 121 -5.05 2.29 -0.49
N PRO A 122 -6.00 1.36 -0.23
CA PRO A 122 -6.89 0.79 -1.25
C PRO A 122 -7.91 1.79 -1.84
N ASP A 123 -7.97 2.98 -1.26
CA ASP A 123 -8.78 4.13 -1.64
C ASP A 123 -7.95 5.27 -2.25
N LEU A 124 -6.69 5.02 -2.64
CA LEU A 124 -5.78 5.99 -3.25
C LEU A 124 -6.38 6.75 -4.44
N PHE A 125 -7.26 6.12 -5.22
CA PHE A 125 -7.95 6.75 -6.34
C PHE A 125 -8.72 8.03 -5.92
N MET A 126 -9.14 8.13 -4.65
CA MET A 126 -9.80 9.31 -4.11
C MET A 126 -8.90 10.54 -4.00
N ARG A 127 -7.58 10.43 -4.23
CA ARG A 127 -6.69 11.59 -4.37
C ARG A 127 -7.03 12.47 -5.58
N SER A 128 -7.50 11.88 -6.68
CA SER A 128 -7.81 12.62 -7.91
C SER A 128 -9.24 12.41 -8.41
N TYR A 129 -9.94 11.39 -7.94
CA TYR A 129 -11.29 11.11 -8.44
C TYR A 129 -12.28 12.18 -7.93
N PRO A 130 -13.14 12.76 -8.78
CA PRO A 130 -13.84 14.01 -8.45
C PRO A 130 -14.77 13.97 -7.24
N LYS A 131 -15.40 12.81 -6.99
CA LYS A 131 -16.31 12.58 -5.86
C LYS A 131 -16.56 11.09 -5.68
N PHE A 132 -16.89 10.68 -4.46
CA PHE A 132 -17.32 9.31 -4.17
C PHE A 132 -18.76 9.09 -4.70
N ASP A 133 -18.88 8.63 -5.95
CA ASP A 133 -20.17 8.41 -6.61
C ASP A 133 -20.61 6.93 -6.57
N HIS A 134 -21.67 6.60 -7.30
CA HIS A 134 -22.17 5.24 -7.40
C HIS A 134 -21.13 4.27 -8.00
N HIS A 135 -20.28 4.75 -8.91
CA HIS A 135 -19.26 3.93 -9.52
C HIS A 135 -18.14 3.61 -8.51
N CYS A 136 -17.71 4.58 -7.71
CA CYS A 136 -16.82 4.34 -6.56
C CYS A 136 -17.41 3.31 -5.61
N THR A 137 -18.71 3.38 -5.31
CA THR A 137 -19.38 2.42 -4.42
C THR A 137 -19.27 0.99 -4.96
N THR A 138 -19.50 0.78 -6.25
CA THR A 138 -19.42 -0.53 -6.91
C THR A 138 -18.00 -1.08 -6.88
N ILE A 139 -17.02 -0.27 -7.31
CA ILE A 139 -15.61 -0.69 -7.38
C ILE A 139 -15.04 -0.95 -6.00
N SER A 140 -15.30 -0.05 -5.04
CA SER A 140 -14.87 -0.24 -3.65
C SER A 140 -15.42 -1.54 -3.08
N ARG A 141 -16.67 -1.90 -3.40
CA ARG A 141 -17.28 -3.16 -2.97
C ARG A 141 -16.61 -4.38 -3.59
N HIS A 142 -16.26 -4.35 -4.88
CA HIS A 142 -15.56 -5.45 -5.53
C HIS A 142 -14.14 -5.64 -4.96
N ILE A 143 -13.41 -4.55 -4.74
CA ILE A 143 -12.10 -4.57 -4.07
C ILE A 143 -12.23 -5.16 -2.66
N CYS A 144 -13.15 -4.64 -1.84
CA CYS A 144 -13.36 -5.11 -0.46
C CYS A 144 -13.78 -6.58 -0.41
N ARG A 145 -14.68 -7.03 -1.29
CA ARG A 145 -15.08 -8.44 -1.39
C ARG A 145 -13.94 -9.35 -1.78
N THR A 146 -13.08 -8.89 -2.69
CA THR A 146 -11.90 -9.64 -3.10
C THR A 146 -10.92 -9.77 -1.94
N ALA A 147 -10.65 -8.66 -1.25
CA ALA A 147 -9.80 -8.64 -0.06
C ALA A 147 -10.33 -9.59 1.03
N ALA A 148 -11.62 -9.50 1.37
CA ALA A 148 -12.25 -10.36 2.36
C ALA A 148 -12.22 -11.85 1.96
N ARG A 149 -12.56 -12.17 0.70
CA ARG A 149 -12.53 -13.55 0.17
C ARG A 149 -11.13 -14.16 0.24
N LEU A 150 -10.10 -13.37 -0.03
CA LEU A 150 -8.71 -13.82 -0.08
C LEU A 150 -8.00 -13.70 1.28
N ASN A 151 -8.66 -13.13 2.30
CA ASN A 151 -8.07 -12.76 3.58
C ASN A 151 -6.86 -11.83 3.43
N VAL A 152 -6.92 -10.89 2.48
CA VAL A 152 -5.91 -9.85 2.29
C VAL A 152 -6.31 -8.63 3.13
N PRO A 153 -5.51 -8.23 4.13
CA PRO A 153 -5.77 -7.02 4.90
C PRO A 153 -5.69 -5.77 4.03
N LEU A 154 -6.49 -4.77 4.38
CA LEU A 154 -6.46 -3.43 3.78
C LEU A 154 -5.63 -2.47 4.64
N GLU A 155 -4.74 -1.70 4.04
CA GLU A 155 -4.01 -0.68 4.80
C GLU A 155 -4.88 0.57 5.02
N TYR A 156 -5.19 0.85 6.28
CA TYR A 156 -5.70 2.15 6.72
C TYR A 156 -4.55 3.14 6.78
N ASN A 157 -4.24 3.73 5.64
CA ASN A 157 -3.08 4.58 5.45
C ASN A 157 -3.33 6.02 5.94
N ILE A 158 -2.53 6.51 6.89
CA ILE A 158 -2.70 7.85 7.49
C ILE A 158 -1.75 8.92 6.94
N GLY A 159 -0.91 8.59 5.94
CA GLY A 159 0.16 9.48 5.45
C GLY A 159 -0.33 10.82 4.91
N TYR A 160 -1.53 10.86 4.32
CA TYR A 160 -2.10 12.09 3.76
C TYR A 160 -3.03 12.85 4.70
N VAL A 161 -3.34 12.34 5.91
CA VAL A 161 -4.36 12.94 6.78
C VAL A 161 -3.99 14.36 7.18
N ALA A 162 -2.74 14.59 7.62
CA ALA A 162 -2.27 15.92 8.02
C ALA A 162 -2.33 16.93 6.86
N TYR A 163 -1.89 16.49 5.68
CA TYR A 163 -1.94 17.31 4.48
C TYR A 163 -3.38 17.64 4.08
N ASN A 164 -4.26 16.65 4.10
CA ASN A 164 -5.68 16.81 3.76
C ASN A 164 -6.36 17.82 4.67
N GLU A 165 -6.15 17.74 5.99
CA GLU A 165 -6.73 18.68 6.95
C GLU A 165 -6.22 20.11 6.76
N ALA A 166 -4.92 20.27 6.54
CA ALA A 166 -4.30 21.58 6.31
C ALA A 166 -4.82 22.28 5.05
N HIS A 167 -5.30 21.51 4.06
CA HIS A 167 -5.76 22.02 2.77
C HIS A 167 -7.28 21.87 2.56
N GLY A 168 -8.02 21.37 3.55
CA GLY A 168 -9.46 21.13 3.44
C GLY A 168 -9.84 20.10 2.36
N LEU A 169 -8.97 19.11 2.11
CA LEU A 169 -9.16 18.07 1.11
C LEU A 169 -9.82 16.84 1.74
N SER A 170 -10.52 16.06 0.92
CA SER A 170 -11.09 14.76 1.31
C SER A 170 -10.66 13.71 0.29
N THR A 171 -9.49 13.10 0.55
CA THR A 171 -8.90 12.08 -0.33
C THR A 171 -8.97 10.70 0.33
N TYR A 172 -7.85 10.18 0.83
CA TYR A 172 -7.75 8.94 1.60
C TYR A 172 -7.17 9.21 3.00
N PRO A 173 -7.61 8.47 4.05
CA PRO A 173 -8.68 7.47 4.05
C PRO A 173 -10.07 8.07 3.76
N CYS A 174 -10.81 7.48 2.82
CA CYS A 174 -12.14 7.90 2.40
C CYS A 174 -13.21 7.22 3.28
N PRO A 175 -14.00 7.98 4.07
CA PRO A 175 -14.98 7.38 4.98
C PRO A 175 -15.99 6.44 4.31
N GLU A 176 -16.41 6.75 3.08
CA GLU A 176 -17.33 5.93 2.30
C GLU A 176 -16.73 4.59 1.90
N PHE A 177 -15.45 4.55 1.49
CA PHE A 177 -14.73 3.31 1.21
C PHE A 177 -14.68 2.42 2.47
N TRP A 178 -14.29 2.99 3.61
CA TRP A 178 -14.13 2.24 4.85
C TRP A 178 -15.44 1.73 5.45
N ARG A 179 -16.57 2.41 5.20
CA ARG A 179 -17.90 1.86 5.50
C ARG A 179 -18.23 0.63 4.64
N ILE A 180 -17.78 0.60 3.40
CA ILE A 180 -17.93 -0.59 2.53
C ILE A 180 -17.02 -1.71 3.02
N ALA A 181 -15.76 -1.42 3.34
CA ALA A 181 -14.83 -2.40 3.91
C ALA A 181 -15.38 -3.08 5.16
N ALA A 182 -15.98 -2.29 6.08
CA ALA A 182 -16.65 -2.81 7.26
C ALA A 182 -17.82 -3.75 6.93
N ASN A 183 -18.67 -3.38 5.96
CA ASN A 183 -19.83 -4.19 5.56
C ASN A 183 -19.46 -5.49 4.85
N GLU A 184 -18.34 -5.50 4.11
CA GLU A 184 -17.85 -6.70 3.41
C GLU A 184 -16.94 -7.57 4.30
N GLY A 185 -16.69 -7.18 5.55
CA GLY A 185 -15.95 -7.98 6.53
C GLY A 185 -14.44 -7.97 6.33
N CYS A 186 -13.87 -6.88 5.80
CA CYS A 186 -12.42 -6.74 5.65
C CYS A 186 -11.72 -6.59 7.01
N THR A 187 -10.45 -6.99 7.06
CA THR A 187 -9.52 -6.64 8.14
C THR A 187 -8.65 -5.46 7.71
N ALA A 188 -8.08 -4.75 8.68
CA ALA A 188 -7.24 -3.59 8.40
C ALA A 188 -5.94 -3.58 9.21
N ILE A 189 -4.88 -3.05 8.61
CA ILE A 189 -3.63 -2.69 9.28
C ILE A 189 -3.41 -1.17 9.14
N ILE A 190 -2.89 -0.50 10.17
CA ILE A 190 -2.62 0.95 10.07
C ILE A 190 -1.21 1.14 9.51
N GLY A 191 -1.12 1.87 8.39
CA GLY A 191 0.14 2.28 7.76
C GLY A 191 0.35 3.77 7.92
N LEU A 192 1.56 4.19 8.30
CA LEU A 192 1.89 5.62 8.47
C LEU A 192 2.28 6.29 7.16
N ASP A 193 2.82 5.53 6.20
CA ASP A 193 3.40 6.06 4.96
C ASP A 193 4.45 7.16 5.23
N ALA A 194 5.24 6.95 6.27
CA ALA A 194 6.16 7.95 6.80
C ALA A 194 7.32 8.21 5.84
N HIS A 195 7.45 9.47 5.41
CA HIS A 195 8.56 9.96 4.58
C HIS A 195 9.47 10.96 5.32
N ASP A 196 9.08 11.34 6.56
CA ASP A 196 9.90 12.09 7.51
C ASP A 196 9.79 11.42 8.90
N ASN A 197 10.87 11.44 9.70
CA ASN A 197 10.84 10.83 11.03
C ASN A 197 9.78 11.46 11.96
N LYS A 198 9.38 12.71 11.71
CA LYS A 198 8.33 13.40 12.48
C LYS A 198 6.97 12.71 12.37
N ASP A 199 6.73 11.96 11.30
CA ASP A 199 5.49 11.20 11.12
C ASP A 199 5.36 10.09 12.19
N LEU A 200 6.49 9.57 12.68
CA LEU A 200 6.56 8.58 13.77
C LEU A 200 6.49 9.22 15.16
N GLU A 201 6.79 10.51 15.28
CA GLU A 201 6.82 11.23 16.55
C GLU A 201 5.42 11.72 16.98
N THR A 202 4.46 11.74 16.05
CA THR A 202 3.11 12.27 16.29
C THR A 202 2.06 11.15 16.34
N PRO A 203 1.69 10.64 17.54
CA PRO A 203 0.76 9.51 17.66
C PRO A 203 -0.70 9.89 17.34
N MET A 204 -1.01 11.19 17.24
CA MET A 204 -2.38 11.70 17.11
C MET A 204 -3.19 11.03 15.99
N TYR A 205 -2.61 10.89 14.80
CA TYR A 205 -3.29 10.29 13.65
C TYR A 205 -3.40 8.77 13.77
N TYR A 206 -2.40 8.11 14.36
CA TYR A 206 -2.47 6.69 14.67
C TYR A 206 -3.59 6.38 15.68
N ASP A 207 -3.63 7.12 16.80
CA ASP A 207 -4.66 6.96 17.83
C ASP A 207 -6.07 7.23 17.27
N ARG A 208 -6.17 8.18 16.34
CA ARG A 208 -7.42 8.44 15.62
C ARG A 208 -7.82 7.27 14.72
N ALA A 209 -6.91 6.74 13.90
CA ALA A 209 -7.19 5.58 13.07
C ALA A 209 -7.61 4.35 13.89
N VAL A 210 -6.99 4.12 15.05
CA VAL A 210 -7.40 3.06 15.99
C VAL A 210 -8.86 3.25 16.44
N ARG A 211 -9.28 4.48 16.78
CA ARG A 211 -10.67 4.78 17.16
C ARG A 211 -11.62 4.60 15.99
N GLU A 212 -11.29 5.11 14.81
CA GLU A 212 -12.13 5.05 13.61
C GLU A 212 -12.38 3.59 13.19
N LEU A 213 -11.33 2.76 13.13
CA LEU A 213 -11.47 1.33 12.82
C LEU A 213 -12.34 0.61 13.86
N LYS A 214 -12.18 0.94 15.15
CA LYS A 214 -13.00 0.38 16.24
C LYS A 214 -14.48 0.78 16.10
N GLU A 215 -14.77 2.03 15.76
CA GLU A 215 -16.14 2.53 15.54
C GLU A 215 -16.79 1.87 14.32
N LEU A 216 -16.01 1.65 13.26
CA LEU A 216 -16.43 0.90 12.07
C LEU A 216 -16.58 -0.61 12.32
N LYS A 217 -16.10 -1.11 13.47
CA LYS A 217 -16.06 -2.54 13.83
C LYS A 217 -15.22 -3.37 12.85
N ILE A 218 -14.18 -2.77 12.28
CA ILE A 218 -13.18 -3.47 11.47
C ILE A 218 -12.17 -4.12 12.42
N GLU A 219 -11.86 -5.39 12.19
CA GLU A 219 -10.78 -6.06 12.91
C GLU A 219 -9.44 -5.45 12.48
N ARG A 220 -8.79 -4.78 13.43
CA ARG A 220 -7.44 -4.24 13.25
C ARG A 220 -6.43 -5.32 13.61
N ILE A 221 -5.57 -5.66 12.65
CA ILE A 221 -4.42 -6.54 12.86
C ILE A 221 -3.15 -5.72 13.14
N ASP A 222 -2.21 -6.33 13.84
CA ASP A 222 -0.92 -5.73 14.20
C ASP A 222 0.27 -6.36 13.46
N GLU A 223 0.05 -7.49 12.78
CA GLU A 223 1.08 -8.25 12.09
C GLU A 223 0.62 -8.66 10.69
N LEU A 224 1.53 -8.55 9.72
CA LEU A 224 1.32 -9.03 8.37
C LEU A 224 1.77 -10.48 8.22
N ARG A 225 1.19 -11.17 7.23
CA ARG A 225 1.71 -12.47 6.81
C ARG A 225 3.14 -12.31 6.29
N MET A 226 4.08 -13.03 6.91
CA MET A 226 5.47 -13.08 6.47
C MET A 226 5.62 -14.01 5.26
N LEU A 227 6.60 -13.72 4.39
CA LEU A 227 6.89 -14.50 3.18
C LEU A 227 7.73 -15.77 3.46
N ILE A 228 8.34 -15.84 4.65
CA ILE A 228 9.30 -16.87 5.08
C ILE A 228 8.75 -17.60 6.30
#